data_AF-A0A4P5SME8-F1
#
_entry.id   AF-A0A4P5SME8-F1
#
_cell.length_a   1.000
_cell.length_b   1.000
_cell.length_c   1.000
_cell.angle_alpha   90.00
_cell.angle_beta   90.00
_cell.angle_gamma   90.00
#
_symmetry.space_group_name_H-M   'P 1'
#
loop_
_entity.id
_entity.type
_entity.pdbx_description
1 polymer ?
#
loop_
_entity_poly.entity_id
_entity_poly.type
_entity_poly.pdbx_seq_one_letter_code
_entity_poly.pdbx_strand_id
1 'polypeptide(L)'
;MDYNSNSDKKPAKLWILADDRPGTFSQSLALAQALKIKYEIIKIDYNFFSKLPNFLLKLYPLHFNRNNLKQLVEKTINNNLQPQIIISAGRKASLIGIFLKKKFEKTKLIQIMQPEINYNKFDIVILPNHDKPKYKKGNILYSVGALNQINPEIIIENKEKFKKIFNKINQKIVVLLVGGNSKKNYYDKKSVIKLCHETNNFVKKLNCQLLILNSRRTSPEITQLIKKNINCQNIFFEWDKVKNNNPYLASIGFADYFIATGDSVSMISECCSSGRPVFIFDQKKISSKKHRIFHQELYKNGYAFPLNNIENYDLKSFYNMINELKVSKLNEAYRISKEIIKKFNIH
;
A
#
# COMPACT_ATOMS: atom_id res chain seq x y z
N MET A 1 -5.06 -7.10 -27.08
CA MET A 1 -6.28 -6.34 -27.39
C MET A 1 -5.84 -4.93 -27.70
N ASP A 2 -5.78 -4.67 -28.99
CA ASP A 2 -5.34 -3.42 -29.58
C ASP A 2 -6.31 -2.28 -29.23
N TYR A 3 -5.75 -1.15 -28.82
CA TYR A 3 -6.51 0.06 -28.53
C TYR A 3 -6.15 1.12 -29.57
N ASN A 4 -6.95 1.20 -30.63
CA ASN A 4 -7.07 2.43 -31.44
C ASN A 4 -8.39 2.44 -32.20
N SER A 5 -9.40 3.05 -31.60
CA SER A 5 -10.36 3.98 -32.24
C SER A 5 -11.39 4.40 -31.17
N ASN A 6 -11.61 5.71 -31.03
CA ASN A 6 -12.87 6.36 -30.66
C ASN A 6 -12.59 7.80 -30.20
N SER A 7 -12.91 8.72 -31.11
CA SER A 7 -12.82 10.17 -31.06
C SER A 7 -13.84 10.86 -30.12
N ASP A 8 -14.61 10.12 -29.31
CA ASP A 8 -15.64 10.68 -28.40
C ASP A 8 -15.33 10.52 -26.90
N LYS A 9 -14.07 10.26 -26.54
CA LYS A 9 -13.69 10.21 -25.11
C LYS A 9 -13.43 11.63 -24.61
N LYS A 10 -14.39 12.20 -23.84
CA LYS A 10 -14.14 13.37 -22.97
C LYS A 10 -12.75 13.24 -22.30
N PRO A 11 -11.89 14.27 -22.34
CA PRO A 11 -10.54 14.18 -21.79
C PRO A 11 -10.56 13.77 -20.32
N ALA A 12 -9.58 12.95 -19.92
CA ALA A 12 -9.41 12.63 -18.52
C ALA A 12 -9.09 13.92 -17.74
N LYS A 13 -9.88 14.20 -16.69
CA LYS A 13 -9.68 15.39 -15.84
C LYS A 13 -8.52 15.22 -14.86
N LEU A 14 -8.06 13.99 -14.65
CA LEU A 14 -7.00 13.67 -13.71
C LEU A 14 -5.88 12.87 -14.39
N TRP A 15 -4.64 13.24 -14.13
CA TRP A 15 -3.48 12.44 -14.53
C TRP A 15 -2.80 11.82 -13.32
N ILE A 16 -2.47 10.53 -13.44
CA ILE A 16 -1.60 9.82 -12.50
C ILE A 16 -0.21 9.72 -13.12
N LEU A 17 0.79 10.27 -12.44
CA LEU A 17 2.18 10.09 -12.83
C LEU A 17 2.68 8.74 -12.29
N ALA A 18 2.81 7.74 -13.16
CA ALA A 18 3.19 6.40 -12.76
C ALA A 18 4.70 6.28 -12.57
N ASP A 19 5.11 6.05 -11.33
CA ASP A 19 6.48 5.71 -10.95
C ASP A 19 6.76 4.20 -11.17
N ASP A 20 8.02 3.84 -11.37
CA ASP A 20 8.47 2.44 -11.57
C ASP A 20 8.25 1.55 -10.33
N ARG A 21 8.13 2.18 -9.15
CA ARG A 21 7.91 1.51 -7.87
C ARG A 21 6.43 1.18 -7.65
N PRO A 22 6.05 -0.11 -7.55
CA PRO A 22 4.64 -0.52 -7.45
C PRO A 22 3.87 0.11 -6.28
N GLY A 23 4.49 0.23 -5.09
CA GLY A 23 3.84 0.83 -3.91
C GLY A 23 3.62 2.34 -4.01
N THR A 24 4.39 3.03 -4.85
CA THR A 24 4.20 4.45 -5.13
C THR A 24 3.00 4.64 -6.06
N PHE A 25 2.97 3.89 -7.16
CA PHE A 25 1.86 3.92 -8.13
C PHE A 25 0.53 3.51 -7.51
N SER A 26 0.50 2.45 -6.69
CA SER A 26 -0.73 1.95 -6.06
C SER A 26 -1.43 3.02 -5.19
N GLN A 27 -0.67 3.87 -4.49
CA GLN A 27 -1.24 4.95 -3.68
C GLN A 27 -1.88 6.05 -4.53
N SER A 28 -1.24 6.43 -5.64
CA SER A 28 -1.82 7.41 -6.58
C SER A 28 -3.10 6.87 -7.22
N LEU A 29 -3.09 5.60 -7.60
CA LEU A 29 -4.25 4.92 -8.17
C LEU A 29 -5.41 4.83 -7.17
N ALA A 30 -5.12 4.44 -5.93
CA ALA A 30 -6.09 4.42 -4.84
C ALA A 30 -6.75 5.79 -4.63
N LEU A 31 -5.96 6.86 -4.62
CA LEU A 31 -6.50 8.21 -4.47
C LEU A 31 -7.37 8.63 -5.67
N ALA A 32 -6.92 8.36 -6.89
CA ALA A 32 -7.68 8.67 -8.10
C ALA A 32 -9.03 7.96 -8.14
N GLN A 33 -9.06 6.66 -7.79
CA GLN A 33 -10.30 5.89 -7.66
C GLN A 33 -11.23 6.46 -6.58
N ALA A 34 -10.68 6.81 -5.41
CA ALA A 34 -11.45 7.39 -4.31
C ALA A 34 -12.00 8.80 -4.60
N LEU A 35 -11.37 9.55 -5.50
CA LEU A 35 -11.89 10.83 -6.02
C LEU A 35 -13.04 10.65 -7.01
N LYS A 36 -13.22 9.44 -7.59
CA LYS A 36 -14.23 9.14 -8.62
C LYS A 36 -14.13 10.05 -9.86
N ILE A 37 -12.91 10.49 -10.19
CA ILE A 37 -12.63 11.32 -11.37
C ILE A 37 -12.04 10.44 -12.46
N LYS A 38 -12.52 10.58 -13.72
CA LYS A 38 -11.92 9.91 -14.87
C LYS A 38 -10.44 10.29 -14.99
N TYR A 39 -9.57 9.30 -14.91
CA TYR A 39 -8.12 9.49 -14.90
C TYR A 39 -7.42 8.82 -16.07
N GLU A 40 -6.22 9.32 -16.38
CA GLU A 40 -5.27 8.74 -17.32
C GLU A 40 -3.95 8.46 -16.61
N ILE A 41 -3.30 7.35 -16.97
CA ILE A 41 -2.01 6.96 -16.40
C ILE A 41 -0.90 7.41 -17.35
N ILE A 42 -0.13 8.39 -16.90
CA ILE A 42 1.05 8.89 -17.61
C ILE A 42 2.26 8.10 -17.12
N LYS A 43 2.74 7.17 -17.95
CA LYS A 43 3.98 6.42 -17.68
C LYS A 43 5.17 7.35 -17.81
N ILE A 44 6.06 7.28 -16.83
CA ILE A 44 7.28 8.08 -16.81
C ILE A 44 8.47 7.23 -17.25
N ASP A 45 9.07 7.58 -18.38
CA ASP A 45 10.34 7.00 -18.80
C ASP A 45 11.50 7.71 -18.10
N TYR A 46 12.09 7.02 -17.14
CA TYR A 46 13.29 7.47 -16.46
C TYR A 46 14.54 7.14 -17.26
N ASN A 47 15.48 8.08 -17.37
CA ASN A 47 16.78 7.82 -17.99
C ASN A 47 17.80 7.26 -16.96
N PHE A 48 19.03 6.98 -17.40
CA PHE A 48 20.09 6.41 -16.55
C PHE A 48 20.39 7.24 -15.29
N PHE A 49 20.23 8.57 -15.34
CA PHE A 49 20.46 9.46 -14.19
C PHE A 49 19.45 9.24 -13.05
N SER A 50 18.35 8.53 -13.28
CA SER A 50 17.41 8.13 -12.23
C SER A 50 18.00 7.17 -11.18
N LYS A 51 19.20 6.63 -11.44
CA LYS A 51 20.02 5.84 -10.50
C LYS A 51 20.96 6.71 -9.64
N LEU A 52 21.11 8.01 -9.92
CA LEU A 52 22.00 8.88 -9.16
C LEU A 52 21.57 9.05 -7.69
N PRO A 53 22.54 9.30 -6.78
CA PRO A 53 22.26 9.66 -5.39
C PRO A 53 21.22 10.77 -5.25
N ASN A 54 20.32 10.60 -4.26
CA ASN A 54 19.14 11.44 -4.08
C ASN A 54 19.43 12.95 -3.90
N PHE A 55 20.65 13.33 -3.51
CA PHE A 55 21.01 14.74 -3.33
C PHE A 55 21.34 15.43 -4.66
N LEU A 56 21.87 14.71 -5.66
CA LEU A 56 22.18 15.25 -6.99
C LEU A 56 20.92 15.50 -7.83
N LEU A 57 19.86 14.73 -7.58
CA LEU A 57 18.58 14.84 -8.28
C LEU A 57 17.70 16.00 -7.78
N LYS A 58 18.08 16.68 -6.68
CA LYS A 58 17.31 17.80 -6.11
C LYS A 58 17.37 19.08 -6.93
N LEU A 59 18.43 19.26 -7.73
CA LEU A 59 18.72 20.54 -8.37
C LEU A 59 18.16 20.64 -9.79
N TYR A 60 18.07 19.54 -10.55
CA TYR A 60 17.50 19.55 -11.91
C TYR A 60 16.78 18.24 -12.29
N PRO A 61 15.68 18.30 -13.07
CA PRO A 61 15.00 17.13 -13.64
C PRO A 61 15.82 16.52 -14.80
N LEU A 62 17.08 16.15 -14.53
CA LEU A 62 17.99 15.49 -15.48
C LEU A 62 17.69 14.00 -15.65
N HIS A 63 16.80 13.44 -14.83
CA HIS A 63 16.49 12.02 -14.77
C HIS A 63 15.34 11.57 -15.70
N PHE A 64 14.91 12.45 -16.61
CA PHE A 64 13.79 12.20 -17.52
C PHE A 64 14.20 12.30 -18.97
N ASN A 65 13.59 11.45 -19.80
CA ASN A 65 13.58 11.69 -21.23
C ASN A 65 12.71 12.93 -21.52
N ARG A 66 13.35 14.08 -21.76
CA ARG A 66 12.66 15.36 -21.98
C ARG A 66 11.84 15.36 -23.27
N ASN A 67 12.18 14.53 -24.25
CA ASN A 67 11.52 14.56 -25.56
C ASN A 67 10.09 14.00 -25.47
N ASN A 68 9.91 12.85 -24.80
CA ASN A 68 8.58 12.26 -24.59
C ASN A 68 7.67 13.18 -23.77
N LEU A 69 8.21 13.82 -22.73
CA LEU A 69 7.46 14.78 -21.92
C LEU A 69 7.12 16.08 -22.68
N LYS A 70 8.03 16.58 -23.52
CA LYS A 70 7.76 17.75 -24.37
C LYS A 70 6.65 17.45 -25.38
N GLN A 71 6.74 16.32 -26.08
CA GLN A 71 5.71 15.89 -27.03
C GLN A 71 4.35 15.72 -26.34
N LEU A 72 4.32 15.13 -25.14
CA LEU A 72 3.10 15.03 -24.34
C LEU A 72 2.52 16.42 -24.03
N VAL A 73 3.35 17.36 -23.58
CA VAL A 73 2.92 18.73 -23.27
C VAL A 73 2.39 19.45 -24.51
N GLU A 74 3.14 19.42 -25.62
CA GLU A 74 2.73 20.04 -26.89
C GLU A 74 1.42 19.47 -27.40
N LYS A 75 1.29 18.14 -27.43
CA LYS A 75 0.04 17.46 -27.81
C LYS A 75 -1.12 17.87 -26.91
N THR A 76 -0.89 18.00 -25.60
CA THR A 76 -1.92 18.36 -24.63
C THR A 76 -2.39 19.80 -24.82
N ILE A 77 -1.46 20.74 -25.06
CA ILE A 77 -1.77 22.15 -25.33
C ILE A 77 -2.52 22.27 -26.66
N ASN A 78 -2.00 21.68 -27.73
CA ASN A 78 -2.57 21.78 -29.07
C ASN A 78 -3.99 21.22 -29.17
N ASN A 79 -4.29 20.17 -28.39
CA ASN A 79 -5.62 19.56 -28.38
C ASN A 79 -6.53 20.07 -27.25
N ASN A 80 -6.08 21.07 -26.47
CA ASN A 80 -6.80 21.60 -25.30
C ASN A 80 -7.25 20.50 -24.30
N LEU A 81 -6.38 19.52 -24.04
CA LEU A 81 -6.65 18.36 -23.19
C LEU A 81 -6.03 18.49 -21.79
N GLN A 82 -5.85 19.73 -21.30
CA GLN A 82 -5.17 19.99 -20.04
C GLN A 82 -5.88 19.30 -18.86
N PRO A 83 -5.17 18.52 -18.02
CA PRO A 83 -5.77 17.91 -16.84
C PRO A 83 -6.12 18.97 -15.79
N GLN A 84 -7.21 18.77 -15.08
CA GLN A 84 -7.55 19.61 -13.92
C GLN A 84 -6.70 19.25 -12.70
N ILE A 85 -6.34 17.98 -12.56
CA ILE A 85 -5.57 17.46 -11.42
C ILE A 85 -4.42 16.58 -11.92
N ILE A 86 -3.25 16.72 -11.31
CA ILE A 86 -2.13 15.79 -11.42
C ILE A 86 -1.86 15.18 -10.05
N ILE A 87 -1.78 13.86 -9.98
CA ILE A 87 -1.32 13.12 -8.81
C ILE A 87 0.09 12.58 -9.09
N SER A 88 1.05 13.00 -8.27
CA SER A 88 2.39 12.43 -8.22
C SER A 88 2.64 11.74 -6.88
N ALA A 89 3.49 10.71 -6.87
CA ALA A 89 3.87 10.06 -5.63
C ALA A 89 5.38 9.78 -5.57
N GLY A 90 5.95 9.97 -4.38
CA GLY A 90 7.38 9.84 -4.14
C GLY A 90 8.22 10.94 -4.80
N ARG A 91 9.54 10.89 -4.52
CA ARG A 91 10.47 11.97 -4.88
C ARG A 91 10.62 12.19 -6.38
N LYS A 92 10.75 11.13 -7.16
CA LYS A 92 11.03 11.20 -8.61
C LYS A 92 9.86 11.85 -9.35
N ALA A 93 8.64 11.30 -9.22
CA ALA A 93 7.46 11.86 -9.89
C ALA A 93 7.12 13.29 -9.43
N SER A 94 7.49 13.69 -8.20
CA SER A 94 7.22 15.04 -7.69
C SER A 94 7.82 16.15 -8.56
N LEU A 95 9.00 15.92 -9.15
CA LEU A 95 9.67 16.91 -10.00
C LEU A 95 9.00 17.06 -11.36
N ILE A 96 8.44 15.98 -11.92
CA ILE A 96 7.62 16.06 -13.14
C ILE A 96 6.33 16.78 -12.85
N GLY A 97 5.66 16.44 -11.73
CA GLY A 97 4.42 17.09 -11.34
C GLY A 97 4.58 18.62 -11.30
N ILE A 98 5.68 19.11 -10.73
CA ILE A 98 6.00 20.54 -10.71
C ILE A 98 6.26 21.09 -12.11
N PHE A 99 7.01 20.37 -12.94
CA PHE A 99 7.27 20.79 -14.32
C PHE A 99 5.96 20.93 -15.12
N LEU A 100 5.07 19.93 -15.03
CA LEU A 100 3.78 19.94 -15.71
C LEU A 100 2.87 21.05 -15.16
N LYS A 101 2.81 21.26 -13.84
CA LYS A 101 2.04 22.35 -13.24
C LYS A 101 2.49 23.73 -13.75
N LYS A 102 3.78 23.94 -14.01
CA LYS A 102 4.28 25.18 -14.63
C LYS A 102 3.86 25.35 -16.10
N LYS A 103 3.59 24.25 -16.80
CA LYS A 103 3.07 24.27 -18.18
C LYS A 103 1.55 24.37 -18.24
N PHE A 104 0.89 23.96 -17.16
CA PHE A 104 -0.55 23.84 -17.04
C PHE A 104 -1.02 24.64 -15.81
N GLU A 105 -1.02 25.97 -15.90
CA GLU A 105 -1.13 26.85 -14.72
C GLU A 105 -2.42 26.65 -13.90
N LYS A 106 -3.52 26.28 -14.57
CA LYS A 106 -4.82 25.99 -13.92
C LYS A 106 -4.88 24.62 -13.24
N THR A 107 -3.89 23.76 -13.45
CA THR A 107 -3.89 22.39 -12.94
C THR A 107 -3.49 22.34 -11.46
N LYS A 108 -4.28 21.62 -10.67
CA LYS A 108 -3.95 21.30 -9.28
C LYS A 108 -2.98 20.12 -9.22
N LEU A 109 -1.97 20.22 -8.35
CA LEU A 109 -0.95 19.21 -8.14
C LEU A 109 -1.03 18.66 -6.73
N ILE A 110 -1.32 17.36 -6.63
CA ILE A 110 -1.34 16.58 -5.40
C ILE A 110 -0.11 15.69 -5.36
N GLN A 111 0.65 15.76 -4.26
CA GLN A 111 1.82 14.93 -4.04
C GLN A 111 1.58 13.95 -2.90
N ILE A 112 1.79 12.65 -3.12
CA ILE A 112 1.76 11.62 -2.08
C ILE A 112 3.18 11.23 -1.69
N MET A 113 3.44 11.04 -0.39
CA MET A 113 4.77 10.77 0.18
C MET A 113 5.72 11.96 0.10
N GLN A 114 6.77 11.92 0.92
CA GLN A 114 7.79 12.95 1.04
C GLN A 114 8.46 13.30 -0.32
N PRO A 115 8.28 14.52 -0.86
CA PRO A 115 8.93 14.93 -2.11
C PRO A 115 10.37 15.42 -1.92
N GLU A 116 10.85 15.60 -0.68
CA GLU A 116 12.19 16.12 -0.34
C GLU A 116 12.54 17.53 -0.88
N ILE A 117 11.53 18.30 -1.29
CA ILE A 117 11.60 19.68 -1.78
C ILE A 117 10.52 20.55 -1.12
N ASN A 118 10.55 21.87 -1.32
CA ASN A 118 9.61 22.80 -0.69
C ASN A 118 8.15 22.50 -1.05
N TYR A 119 7.29 22.40 -0.04
CA TYR A 119 5.88 22.02 -0.19
C TYR A 119 5.00 23.10 -0.84
N ASN A 120 5.46 24.35 -0.98
CA ASN A 120 4.73 25.40 -1.69
C ASN A 120 4.53 25.12 -3.18
N LYS A 121 5.29 24.18 -3.74
CA LYS A 121 5.19 23.82 -5.15
C LYS A 121 3.98 22.92 -5.46
N PHE A 122 3.26 22.49 -4.44
CA PHE A 122 2.11 21.58 -4.53
C PHE A 122 0.87 22.26 -3.93
N ASP A 123 -0.31 21.99 -4.49
CA ASP A 123 -1.57 22.45 -3.88
C ASP A 123 -1.89 21.61 -2.64
N ILE A 124 -1.56 20.31 -2.65
CA ILE A 124 -1.72 19.39 -1.51
C ILE A 124 -0.51 18.46 -1.44
N VAL A 125 -0.02 18.21 -0.22
CA VAL A 125 0.97 17.16 0.08
C VAL A 125 0.39 16.18 1.08
N ILE A 126 0.28 14.90 0.69
CA ILE A 126 -0.17 13.81 1.55
C ILE A 126 1.05 13.12 2.15
N LEU A 127 1.19 13.18 3.48
CA LEU A 127 2.31 12.59 4.21
C LEU A 127 1.84 11.55 5.23
N PRO A 128 2.51 10.40 5.36
CA PRO A 128 2.26 9.51 6.48
C PRO A 128 2.58 10.20 7.82
N ASN A 129 1.79 9.96 8.86
CA ASN A 129 1.98 10.53 10.20
C ASN A 129 3.34 10.18 10.82
N HIS A 130 3.84 8.98 10.52
CA HIS A 130 5.17 8.53 10.96
C HIS A 130 6.34 9.22 10.22
N ASP A 131 6.07 9.99 9.17
CA ASP A 131 7.06 10.80 8.48
C ASP A 131 7.11 12.22 9.08
N LYS A 132 8.29 12.61 9.60
CA LYS A 132 8.51 13.98 10.06
C LYS A 132 8.52 14.93 8.86
N PRO A 133 7.59 15.90 8.76
CA PRO A 133 7.60 16.87 7.67
C PRO A 133 8.84 17.75 7.79
N LYS A 134 9.48 18.07 6.65
CA LYS A 134 10.61 19.02 6.63
C LYS A 134 10.15 20.47 6.73
N TYR A 135 8.92 20.74 6.30
CA TYR A 135 8.30 22.06 6.31
C TYR A 135 6.91 21.93 6.93
N LYS A 136 6.55 22.77 7.91
CA LYS A 136 5.19 22.82 8.47
C LYS A 136 4.34 23.77 7.63
N LYS A 137 3.28 23.28 6.98
CA LYS A 137 2.39 24.08 6.11
C LYS A 137 0.94 23.61 6.14
N GLY A 138 0.01 24.52 5.87
CA GLY A 138 -1.43 24.25 5.84
C GLY A 138 -1.94 23.45 4.64
N ASN A 139 -1.07 23.14 3.66
CA ASN A 139 -1.39 22.30 2.51
C ASN A 139 -1.05 20.81 2.72
N ILE A 140 -0.71 20.41 3.95
CA ILE A 140 -0.38 19.03 4.29
C ILE A 140 -1.65 18.30 4.75
N LEU A 141 -1.92 17.15 4.14
CA LEU A 141 -2.89 16.17 4.65
C LEU A 141 -2.12 14.98 5.19
N TYR A 142 -2.39 14.60 6.43
CA TYR A 142 -1.72 13.45 7.01
C TYR A 142 -2.49 12.16 6.76
N SER A 143 -1.77 11.05 6.58
CA SER A 143 -2.32 9.70 6.52
C SER A 143 -1.80 8.82 7.64
N VAL A 144 -2.66 8.02 8.25
CA VAL A 144 -2.28 7.00 9.25
C VAL A 144 -1.54 5.87 8.56
N GLY A 145 -2.14 5.31 7.50
CA GLY A 145 -1.55 4.25 6.68
C GLY A 145 -1.39 4.64 5.21
N ALA A 146 -0.99 3.66 4.40
CA ALA A 146 -0.89 3.83 2.96
C ALA A 146 -2.28 3.85 2.32
N LEU A 147 -2.49 4.77 1.38
CA LEU A 147 -3.67 4.78 0.53
C LEU A 147 -3.65 3.49 -0.32
N ASN A 148 -4.77 2.77 -0.35
CA ASN A 148 -4.84 1.49 -1.04
C ASN A 148 -6.22 1.33 -1.70
N GLN A 149 -6.31 0.33 -2.57
CA GLN A 149 -7.47 0.12 -3.45
C GLN A 149 -8.51 -0.82 -2.82
N ILE A 150 -8.36 -1.22 -1.55
CA ILE A 150 -9.29 -2.18 -0.93
C ILE A 150 -10.67 -1.55 -0.79
N ASN A 151 -11.61 -2.02 -1.62
CA ASN A 151 -13.01 -1.63 -1.63
C ASN A 151 -13.92 -2.88 -1.81
N PRO A 152 -15.22 -2.80 -1.52
CA PRO A 152 -16.13 -3.93 -1.64
C PRO A 152 -16.13 -4.56 -3.04
N GLU A 153 -16.07 -3.75 -4.10
CA GLU A 153 -16.15 -4.20 -5.49
C GLU A 153 -14.97 -5.10 -5.87
N ILE A 154 -13.74 -4.64 -5.61
CA ILE A 154 -12.51 -5.39 -5.85
C ILE A 154 -12.47 -6.66 -5.00
N ILE A 155 -12.95 -6.61 -3.76
CA ILE A 155 -12.99 -7.79 -2.89
C ILE A 155 -13.96 -8.84 -3.43
N ILE A 156 -15.18 -8.45 -3.83
CA ILE A 156 -16.18 -9.37 -4.41
C ILE A 156 -15.62 -10.04 -5.68
N GLU A 157 -15.08 -9.24 -6.60
CA GLU A 157 -14.50 -9.75 -7.85
C GLU A 157 -13.38 -10.78 -7.58
N ASN A 158 -12.50 -10.49 -6.62
CA ASN A 158 -11.39 -11.38 -6.31
C ASN A 158 -11.83 -12.62 -5.51
N LYS A 159 -12.86 -12.51 -4.66
CA LYS A 159 -13.41 -13.69 -3.96
C LYS A 159 -14.00 -14.70 -4.93
N GLU A 160 -14.73 -14.26 -5.94
CA GLU A 160 -15.32 -15.15 -6.95
C GLU A 160 -14.25 -15.93 -7.73
N LYS A 161 -13.13 -15.30 -8.08
CA LYS A 161 -12.00 -15.98 -8.76
C LYS A 161 -11.44 -17.17 -7.99
N PHE A 162 -11.52 -17.16 -6.66
CA PHE A 162 -10.95 -18.20 -5.79
C PHE A 162 -11.97 -18.99 -4.98
N LYS A 163 -13.26 -18.82 -5.26
CA LYS A 163 -14.37 -19.44 -4.53
C LYS A 163 -14.24 -20.97 -4.42
N LYS A 164 -13.78 -21.64 -5.49
CA LYS A 164 -13.57 -23.10 -5.51
C LYS A 164 -12.53 -23.59 -4.48
N ILE A 165 -11.55 -22.75 -4.15
CA ILE A 165 -10.51 -23.07 -3.17
C ILE A 165 -11.01 -22.73 -1.77
N PHE A 166 -11.48 -21.50 -1.57
CA PHE A 166 -11.80 -20.99 -0.24
C PHE A 166 -13.13 -21.50 0.33
N ASN A 167 -14.14 -21.81 -0.49
CA ASN A 167 -15.43 -22.32 0.02
C ASN A 167 -15.36 -23.77 0.53
N LYS A 168 -14.25 -24.48 0.32
CA LYS A 168 -14.03 -25.81 0.91
C LYS A 168 -13.57 -25.75 2.37
N ILE A 169 -13.26 -24.55 2.86
CA ILE A 169 -12.78 -24.32 4.22
C ILE A 169 -14.00 -24.03 5.10
N ASN A 170 -14.24 -24.89 6.10
CA ASN A 170 -15.38 -24.76 7.03
C ASN A 170 -15.00 -24.02 8.32
N GLN A 171 -13.70 -23.87 8.59
CA GLN A 171 -13.17 -23.15 9.74
C GLN A 171 -13.02 -21.65 9.46
N LYS A 172 -12.92 -20.85 10.53
CA LYS A 172 -12.44 -19.47 10.42
C LYS A 172 -11.06 -19.44 9.77
N ILE A 173 -10.79 -18.38 9.01
CA ILE A 173 -9.55 -18.24 8.22
C ILE A 173 -8.61 -17.23 8.88
N VAL A 174 -7.39 -17.68 9.18
CA VAL A 174 -6.27 -16.80 9.56
C VAL A 174 -5.35 -16.65 8.36
N VAL A 175 -5.11 -15.42 7.91
CA VAL A 175 -4.17 -15.13 6.83
C VAL A 175 -2.86 -14.61 7.40
N LEU A 176 -1.79 -15.39 7.27
CA LEU A 176 -0.41 -14.97 7.54
C LEU A 176 0.19 -14.34 6.28
N LEU A 177 0.52 -13.05 6.36
CA LEU A 177 1.22 -12.30 5.32
C LEU A 177 2.68 -12.03 5.72
N VAL A 178 3.59 -12.57 4.91
CA VAL A 178 5.03 -12.51 5.16
C VAL A 178 5.69 -11.56 4.16
N GLY A 179 6.27 -10.49 4.69
CA GLY A 179 7.10 -9.56 3.96
C GLY A 179 8.49 -10.14 3.72
N GLY A 180 9.52 -9.34 3.92
CA GLY A 180 10.88 -9.83 3.75
C GLY A 180 11.93 -8.77 3.94
N ASN A 181 13.13 -9.05 3.48
CA ASN A 181 14.26 -8.15 3.70
C ASN A 181 14.03 -6.79 3.02
N SER A 182 14.57 -5.75 3.64
CA SER A 182 14.67 -4.41 3.07
C SER A 182 16.06 -3.84 3.36
N LYS A 183 16.38 -2.65 2.82
CA LYS A 183 17.67 -2.00 3.11
C LYS A 183 17.95 -1.78 4.61
N LYS A 184 16.92 -1.77 5.46
CA LYS A 184 17.03 -1.44 6.88
C LYS A 184 16.62 -2.57 7.82
N ASN A 185 16.04 -3.64 7.29
CA ASN A 185 15.43 -4.71 8.09
C ASN A 185 15.82 -6.07 7.51
N TYR A 186 16.06 -7.04 8.38
CA TYR A 186 16.47 -8.39 8.02
C TYR A 186 15.66 -9.42 8.81
N TYR A 187 15.27 -10.48 8.11
CA TYR A 187 14.60 -11.63 8.68
C TYR A 187 15.67 -12.64 9.09
N ASP A 188 16.01 -12.66 10.38
CA ASP A 188 16.89 -13.69 10.90
C ASP A 188 16.10 -14.94 11.32
N LYS A 189 16.78 -16.09 11.32
CA LYS A 189 16.22 -17.39 11.67
C LYS A 189 15.43 -17.35 12.99
N LYS A 190 15.96 -16.68 14.02
CA LYS A 190 15.32 -16.56 15.34
C LYS A 190 13.96 -15.85 15.24
N SER A 191 13.88 -14.72 14.54
CA SER A 191 12.61 -13.99 14.40
C SER A 191 11.58 -14.80 13.60
N VAL A 192 12.01 -15.55 12.58
CA VAL A 192 11.11 -16.37 11.75
C VAL A 192 10.57 -17.57 12.52
N ILE A 193 11.41 -18.25 13.31
CA ILE A 193 10.95 -19.33 14.19
C ILE A 193 9.92 -18.79 15.19
N LYS A 194 10.18 -17.60 15.78
CA LYS A 194 9.22 -16.97 16.68
C LYS A 194 7.90 -16.62 15.98
N LEU A 195 7.94 -16.08 14.74
CA LEU A 195 6.73 -15.84 13.94
C LEU A 195 5.91 -17.12 13.77
N CYS A 196 6.57 -18.24 13.42
CA CYS A 196 5.89 -19.52 13.21
C CYS A 196 5.28 -20.02 14.52
N HIS A 197 6.00 -19.91 15.63
CA HIS A 197 5.53 -20.29 16.95
C HIS A 197 4.27 -19.53 17.37
N GLU A 198 4.30 -18.20 17.29
CA GLU A 198 3.14 -17.35 17.60
C GLU A 198 1.95 -17.66 16.68
N THR A 199 2.21 -17.89 15.39
CA THR A 199 1.17 -18.26 14.40
C THR A 199 0.53 -19.60 14.75
N ASN A 200 1.33 -20.64 15.02
CA ASN A 200 0.82 -21.96 15.39
C ASN A 200 -0.05 -21.89 16.65
N ASN A 201 0.39 -21.14 17.66
CA ASN A 201 -0.38 -20.94 18.88
C ASN A 201 -1.70 -20.22 18.63
N PHE A 202 -1.69 -19.15 17.82
CA PHE A 202 -2.89 -18.42 17.45
C PHE A 202 -3.91 -19.32 16.73
N VAL A 203 -3.45 -20.06 15.72
CA VAL A 203 -4.30 -20.94 14.90
C VAL A 203 -4.86 -22.09 15.74
N LYS A 204 -4.03 -22.72 16.59
CA LYS A 204 -4.44 -23.82 17.47
C LYS A 204 -5.51 -23.35 18.47
N LYS A 205 -5.31 -22.19 19.09
CA LYS A 205 -6.25 -21.67 20.10
C LYS A 205 -7.63 -21.37 19.52
N LEU A 206 -7.71 -20.84 18.30
CA LEU A 206 -8.98 -20.52 17.62
C LEU A 206 -9.55 -21.64 16.74
N ASN A 207 -8.86 -22.78 16.63
CA ASN A 207 -9.23 -23.86 15.70
C ASN A 207 -9.51 -23.36 14.27
N CYS A 208 -8.56 -22.63 13.70
CA CYS A 208 -8.69 -21.97 12.39
C CYS A 208 -7.95 -22.72 11.27
N GLN A 209 -8.32 -22.43 10.02
CA GLN A 209 -7.52 -22.75 8.85
C GLN A 209 -6.49 -21.65 8.60
N LEU A 210 -5.21 -22.02 8.47
CA LEU A 210 -4.15 -21.07 8.14
C LEU A 210 -3.97 -20.95 6.62
N LEU A 211 -3.90 -19.71 6.13
CA LEU A 211 -3.44 -19.37 4.79
C LEU A 211 -2.14 -18.58 4.90
N ILE A 212 -1.13 -18.95 4.11
CA ILE A 212 0.17 -18.27 4.16
C ILE A 212 0.47 -17.70 2.78
N LEU A 213 0.73 -16.39 2.73
CA LEU A 213 1.21 -15.71 1.54
C LEU A 213 2.53 -15.04 1.86
N ASN A 214 3.60 -15.45 1.19
CA ASN A 214 4.87 -14.73 1.23
C ASN A 214 4.91 -13.65 0.12
N SER A 215 6.02 -12.92 0.04
CA SER A 215 6.18 -11.83 -0.91
C SER A 215 7.43 -11.99 -1.76
N ARG A 216 7.54 -11.20 -2.83
CA ARG A 216 8.77 -11.09 -3.64
C ARG A 216 10.05 -10.76 -2.86
N ARG A 217 9.94 -10.30 -1.61
CA ARG A 217 11.08 -9.94 -0.74
C ARG A 217 11.46 -11.07 0.22
N THR A 218 10.64 -12.11 0.33
CA THR A 218 10.91 -13.28 1.16
C THR A 218 11.95 -14.14 0.46
N SER A 219 13.09 -14.43 1.11
CA SER A 219 14.10 -15.30 0.51
C SER A 219 13.64 -16.77 0.50
N PRO A 220 14.19 -17.62 -0.38
CA PRO A 220 13.92 -19.06 -0.36
C PRO A 220 14.23 -19.71 1.00
N GLU A 221 15.31 -19.31 1.66
CA GLU A 221 15.69 -19.78 3.00
C GLU A 221 14.59 -19.47 4.04
N ILE A 222 14.07 -18.24 4.05
CA ILE A 222 12.98 -17.86 4.97
C ILE A 222 11.71 -18.65 4.65
N THR A 223 11.37 -18.83 3.38
CA THR A 223 10.22 -19.64 2.97
C THR A 223 10.34 -21.08 3.45
N GLN A 224 11.52 -21.70 3.32
CA GLN A 224 11.78 -23.04 3.84
C GLN A 224 11.70 -23.11 5.37
N LEU A 225 12.24 -22.11 6.07
CA LEU A 225 12.12 -22.03 7.52
C LEU A 225 10.67 -21.95 7.98
N ILE A 226 9.82 -21.16 7.29
CA ILE A 226 8.39 -21.08 7.62
C ILE A 226 7.73 -22.45 7.42
N LYS A 227 7.92 -23.08 6.25
CA LYS A 227 7.36 -24.41 5.95
C LYS A 227 7.78 -25.47 6.97
N LYS A 228 9.02 -25.41 7.45
CA LYS A 228 9.54 -26.36 8.45
C LYS A 228 8.94 -26.13 9.85
N ASN A 229 8.60 -24.90 10.22
CA ASN A 229 8.22 -24.55 11.60
C ASN A 229 6.72 -24.30 11.78
N ILE A 230 5.94 -24.15 10.71
CA ILE A 230 4.48 -24.18 10.78
C ILE A 230 4.02 -25.63 10.88
N ASN A 231 3.35 -25.99 11.97
CA ASN A 231 2.95 -27.37 12.28
C ASN A 231 1.43 -27.59 12.28
N CYS A 232 0.66 -26.55 11.95
CA CYS A 232 -0.79 -26.65 11.75
C CYS A 232 -1.15 -26.85 10.27
N GLN A 233 -2.37 -27.34 10.01
CA GLN A 233 -2.89 -27.45 8.65
C GLN A 233 -2.92 -26.07 7.99
N ASN A 234 -2.30 -25.96 6.82
CA ASN A 234 -2.13 -24.69 6.13
C ASN A 234 -2.24 -24.86 4.61
N ILE A 235 -2.60 -23.76 3.94
CA ILE A 235 -2.47 -23.61 2.48
C ILE A 235 -1.43 -22.51 2.25
N PHE A 236 -0.31 -22.88 1.64
CA PHE A 236 0.80 -21.96 1.38
C PHE A 236 0.80 -21.53 -0.09
N PHE A 237 0.62 -20.24 -0.33
CA PHE A 237 0.76 -19.61 -1.64
C PHE A 237 2.10 -18.89 -1.75
N GLU A 238 3.03 -19.51 -2.46
CA GLU A 238 4.34 -18.92 -2.72
C GLU A 238 4.26 -17.91 -3.86
N TRP A 239 4.75 -16.69 -3.62
CA TRP A 239 4.71 -15.55 -4.54
C TRP A 239 5.25 -15.90 -5.93
N ASP A 240 6.35 -16.63 -6.00
CA ASP A 240 7.02 -17.04 -7.24
C ASP A 240 6.25 -18.12 -8.01
N LYS A 241 5.32 -18.84 -7.35
CA LYS A 241 4.51 -19.90 -7.96
C LYS A 241 3.14 -19.44 -8.42
N VAL A 242 2.57 -18.41 -7.79
CA VAL A 242 1.19 -17.97 -8.10
C VAL A 242 1.05 -17.16 -9.39
N LYS A 243 2.14 -16.56 -9.92
CA LYS A 243 2.15 -15.74 -11.15
C LYS A 243 0.92 -14.80 -11.23
N ASN A 244 0.10 -14.94 -12.29
CA ASN A 244 -1.11 -14.13 -12.52
C ASN A 244 -2.33 -14.59 -11.70
N ASN A 245 -2.23 -15.72 -11.00
CA ASN A 245 -3.28 -16.30 -10.16
C ASN A 245 -2.98 -16.07 -8.67
N ASN A 246 -2.66 -14.83 -8.31
CA ASN A 246 -2.30 -14.46 -6.94
C ASN A 246 -3.56 -14.29 -6.07
N PRO A 247 -3.74 -15.10 -5.01
CA PRO A 247 -4.92 -15.04 -4.14
C PRO A 247 -4.90 -13.88 -3.14
N TYR A 248 -3.93 -12.96 -3.20
CA TYR A 248 -3.77 -11.89 -2.20
C TYR A 248 -5.08 -11.13 -1.89
N LEU A 249 -5.72 -10.55 -2.90
CA LEU A 249 -6.96 -9.79 -2.70
C LEU A 249 -8.13 -10.70 -2.27
N ALA A 250 -8.19 -11.93 -2.77
CA ALA A 250 -9.19 -12.91 -2.36
C ALA A 250 -9.00 -13.30 -0.89
N SER A 251 -7.77 -13.53 -0.46
CA SER A 251 -7.42 -13.85 0.93
C SER A 251 -7.82 -12.71 1.87
N ILE A 252 -7.70 -11.45 1.43
CA ILE A 252 -8.21 -10.30 2.20
C ILE A 252 -9.73 -10.38 2.39
N GLY A 253 -10.45 -10.81 1.35
CA GLY A 253 -11.91 -10.95 1.38
C GLY A 253 -12.45 -12.16 2.15
N PHE A 254 -11.65 -13.21 2.33
CA PHE A 254 -12.02 -14.44 3.04
C PHE A 254 -11.48 -14.49 4.48
N ALA A 255 -10.52 -13.65 4.84
CA ALA A 255 -9.93 -13.66 6.18
C ALA A 255 -10.95 -13.31 7.28
N ASP A 256 -10.86 -14.04 8.39
CA ASP A 256 -11.44 -13.64 9.67
C ASP A 256 -10.43 -12.91 10.54
N TYR A 257 -9.15 -13.28 10.44
CA TYR A 257 -8.04 -12.63 11.13
C TYR A 257 -6.83 -12.51 10.21
N PHE A 258 -6.03 -11.47 10.41
CA PHE A 258 -4.73 -11.33 9.77
C PHE A 258 -3.61 -11.45 10.77
N ILE A 259 -2.54 -12.13 10.38
CA ILE A 259 -1.22 -11.98 10.98
C ILE A 259 -0.33 -11.37 9.90
N ALA A 260 0.25 -10.20 10.17
CA ALA A 260 1.11 -9.51 9.22
C ALA A 260 2.46 -9.21 9.86
N THR A 261 3.52 -9.39 9.09
CA THR A 261 4.87 -9.01 9.51
C THR A 261 5.07 -7.50 9.49
N GLY A 262 5.74 -6.96 10.51
CA GLY A 262 5.89 -5.53 10.80
C GLY A 262 6.80 -4.73 9.85
N ASP A 263 7.22 -5.30 8.71
CA ASP A 263 8.10 -4.64 7.76
C ASP A 263 7.38 -3.89 6.64
N SER A 264 6.04 -3.96 6.57
CA SER A 264 5.28 -3.46 5.41
C SER A 264 4.08 -2.58 5.80
N VAL A 265 4.23 -1.26 5.62
CA VAL A 265 3.13 -0.30 5.81
C VAL A 265 1.97 -0.58 4.86
N SER A 266 2.23 -0.84 3.57
CA SER A 266 1.16 -1.07 2.59
C SER A 266 0.34 -2.33 2.88
N MET A 267 1.01 -3.45 3.15
CA MET A 267 0.35 -4.73 3.45
C MET A 267 -0.53 -4.61 4.70
N ILE A 268 0.01 -4.05 5.78
CA ILE A 268 -0.74 -3.85 7.01
C ILE A 268 -1.93 -2.89 6.78
N SER A 269 -1.74 -1.82 6.01
CA SER A 269 -2.82 -0.87 5.68
C SER A 269 -3.94 -1.53 4.89
N GLU A 270 -3.62 -2.41 3.94
CA GLU A 270 -4.58 -3.19 3.17
C GLU A 270 -5.37 -4.15 4.06
N CYS A 271 -4.70 -4.87 4.97
CA CYS A 271 -5.37 -5.69 5.99
C CYS A 271 -6.33 -4.86 6.85
N CYS A 272 -5.88 -3.71 7.37
CA CYS A 272 -6.72 -2.83 8.20
C CYS A 272 -7.92 -2.26 7.43
N SER A 273 -7.83 -2.19 6.10
CA SER A 273 -8.93 -1.72 5.23
C SER A 273 -10.03 -2.77 5.05
N SER A 274 -9.78 -4.03 5.40
CA SER A 274 -10.81 -5.07 5.42
C SER A 274 -11.82 -4.88 6.56
N GLY A 275 -11.44 -4.21 7.65
CA GLY A 275 -12.22 -4.14 8.88
C GLY A 275 -12.18 -5.42 9.73
N ARG A 276 -11.24 -6.33 9.48
CA ARG A 276 -10.99 -7.53 10.29
C ARG A 276 -9.84 -7.29 11.29
N PRO A 277 -9.77 -8.03 12.41
CA PRO A 277 -8.64 -7.93 13.32
C PRO A 277 -7.31 -8.23 12.63
N VAL A 278 -6.34 -7.34 12.82
CA VAL A 278 -4.99 -7.46 12.27
C VAL A 278 -3.97 -7.54 13.39
N PHE A 279 -3.20 -8.61 13.45
CA PHE A 279 -2.12 -8.81 14.41
C PHE A 279 -0.77 -8.59 13.74
N ILE A 280 0.02 -7.65 14.25
CA ILE A 280 1.31 -7.29 13.69
C ILE A 280 2.42 -7.99 14.46
N PHE A 281 3.19 -8.82 13.77
CA PHE A 281 4.42 -9.40 14.30
C PHE A 281 5.58 -8.41 14.15
N ASP A 282 5.98 -7.80 15.26
CA ASP A 282 7.07 -6.83 15.32
C ASP A 282 8.27 -7.39 16.08
N GLN A 283 9.42 -7.50 15.40
CA GLN A 283 10.71 -7.83 16.00
C GLN A 283 11.77 -6.80 15.62
N LYS A 284 12.75 -6.57 16.50
CA LYS A 284 13.80 -5.52 16.35
C LYS A 284 14.43 -5.51 14.96
N LYS A 285 14.70 -6.69 14.39
CA LYS A 285 15.32 -6.86 13.07
C LYS A 285 14.34 -6.82 11.90
N ILE A 286 13.05 -7.14 12.11
CA ILE A 286 12.01 -7.13 11.07
C ILE A 286 11.47 -5.71 10.83
N SER A 287 11.23 -4.95 11.89
CA SER A 287 10.59 -3.63 11.78
C SER A 287 11.59 -2.50 12.04
N SER A 288 11.53 -1.47 11.20
CA SER A 288 12.35 -0.26 11.40
C SER A 288 11.73 0.63 12.48
N LYS A 289 12.48 1.61 13.01
CA LYS A 289 11.93 2.63 13.93
C LYS A 289 10.68 3.32 13.36
N LYS A 290 10.66 3.60 12.04
CA LYS A 290 9.51 4.21 11.38
C LYS A 290 8.29 3.28 11.36
N HIS A 291 8.50 1.99 11.09
CA HIS A 291 7.41 1.01 11.11
C HIS A 291 6.80 0.90 12.52
N ARG A 292 7.63 0.92 13.58
CA ARG A 292 7.11 0.89 14.95
C ARG A 292 6.24 2.09 15.30
N ILE A 293 6.60 3.29 14.83
CA ILE A 293 5.75 4.48 15.03
C ILE A 293 4.38 4.25 14.37
N PHE A 294 4.38 3.73 13.15
CA PHE A 294 3.15 3.34 12.46
C PHE A 294 2.36 2.25 13.21
N HIS A 295 3.01 1.20 13.71
CA HIS A 295 2.34 0.15 14.49
C HIS A 295 1.66 0.71 15.74
N GLN A 296 2.36 1.55 16.50
CA GLN A 296 1.82 2.18 17.71
C GLN A 296 0.60 3.07 17.40
N GLU A 297 0.65 3.78 16.29
CA GLU A 297 -0.49 4.57 15.82
C GLU A 297 -1.69 3.68 15.46
N LEU A 298 -1.47 2.53 14.81
CA LEU A 298 -2.53 1.57 14.53
C LEU A 298 -3.13 0.98 15.81
N TYR A 299 -2.28 0.60 16.77
CA TYR A 299 -2.73 0.04 18.05
C TYR A 299 -3.59 1.03 18.83
N LYS A 300 -3.13 2.29 18.93
CA LYS A 300 -3.84 3.35 19.64
C LYS A 300 -5.25 3.59 19.10
N ASN A 301 -5.45 3.43 17.79
CA ASN A 301 -6.72 3.72 17.12
C ASN A 301 -7.56 2.45 16.86
N GLY A 302 -7.15 1.29 17.36
CA GLY A 302 -7.88 0.02 17.20
C GLY A 302 -7.86 -0.53 15.77
N TYR A 303 -6.91 -0.10 14.92
CA TYR A 303 -6.79 -0.63 13.54
C TYR A 303 -6.05 -1.97 13.51
N ALA A 304 -5.15 -2.21 14.45
CA ALA A 304 -4.37 -3.44 14.55
C ALA A 304 -3.99 -3.70 16.02
N PHE A 305 -3.39 -4.86 16.28
CA PHE A 305 -2.99 -5.33 17.60
C PHE A 305 -1.61 -5.99 17.52
N PRO A 306 -0.82 -6.03 18.61
CA PRO A 306 0.47 -6.72 18.60
C PRO A 306 0.30 -8.25 18.57
N LEU A 307 1.07 -8.95 17.73
CA LEU A 307 1.21 -10.40 17.78
C LEU A 307 2.41 -10.78 18.66
N ASN A 308 2.25 -10.68 19.98
CA ASN A 308 3.34 -11.03 20.90
C ASN A 308 2.82 -11.88 22.06
N ASN A 309 3.57 -12.92 22.38
CA ASN A 309 3.39 -13.74 23.58
C ASN A 309 2.00 -14.39 23.63
N ILE A 310 1.46 -14.80 22.47
CA ILE A 310 0.18 -15.51 22.39
C ILE A 310 0.25 -16.78 23.22
N GLU A 311 1.42 -17.41 23.29
CA GLU A 311 1.68 -18.59 24.13
C GLU A 311 1.37 -18.36 25.62
N ASN A 312 1.58 -17.15 26.15
CA ASN A 312 1.41 -16.83 27.58
C ASN A 312 -0.04 -16.71 28.00
N TYR A 313 -0.97 -16.54 27.06
CA TYR A 313 -2.39 -16.53 27.37
C TYR A 313 -2.89 -17.97 27.50
N ASP A 314 -3.59 -18.30 28.59
CA ASP A 314 -4.45 -19.48 28.60
C ASP A 314 -5.58 -19.33 27.56
N LEU A 315 -6.31 -20.43 27.30
CA LEU A 315 -7.39 -20.42 26.31
C LEU A 315 -8.46 -19.37 26.63
N LYS A 316 -8.93 -19.31 27.88
CA LYS A 316 -10.03 -18.42 28.30
C LYS A 316 -9.65 -16.95 28.12
N SER A 317 -8.46 -16.57 28.60
CA SER A 317 -7.92 -15.22 28.52
C SER A 317 -7.69 -14.80 27.08
N PHE A 318 -7.19 -15.71 26.24
CA PHE A 318 -7.02 -15.43 24.82
C PHE A 318 -8.37 -15.23 24.10
N TYR A 319 -9.37 -16.06 24.39
CA TYR A 319 -10.72 -15.89 23.83
C TYR A 319 -11.36 -14.56 24.25
N ASN A 320 -11.24 -14.18 25.53
CA ASN A 320 -11.71 -12.89 26.03
C ASN A 320 -11.03 -11.74 25.29
N MET A 321 -9.69 -11.78 25.18
CA MET A 321 -8.93 -10.77 24.43
C MET A 321 -9.44 -10.62 22.99
N ILE A 322 -9.68 -11.74 22.27
CA ILE A 322 -10.17 -11.70 20.89
C ILE A 322 -11.60 -11.14 20.80
N ASN A 323 -12.48 -11.52 21.72
CA ASN A 323 -13.89 -11.08 21.72
C ASN A 323 -14.06 -9.61 22.11
N GLU A 324 -13.13 -9.05 22.89
CA GLU A 324 -13.15 -7.65 23.32
C GLU A 324 -12.50 -6.69 22.32
N LEU A 325 -11.93 -7.18 21.21
CA LEU A 325 -11.27 -6.33 20.22
C LEU A 325 -12.25 -5.36 19.56
N LYS A 326 -12.03 -4.07 19.78
CA LYS A 326 -12.70 -3.00 19.04
C LYS A 326 -11.93 -2.72 17.76
N VAL A 327 -12.39 -3.34 16.66
CA VAL A 327 -11.75 -3.21 15.34
C VAL A 327 -12.27 -1.98 14.61
N SER A 328 -11.36 -1.06 14.32
CA SER A 328 -11.61 0.08 13.42
C SER A 328 -11.19 -0.28 12.00
N LYS A 329 -11.94 0.19 10.99
CA LYS A 329 -11.56 0.06 9.58
C LYS A 329 -10.74 1.26 9.13
N LEU A 330 -9.58 1.00 8.52
CA LEU A 330 -8.74 2.04 7.94
C LEU A 330 -9.23 2.36 6.52
N ASN A 331 -9.60 3.61 6.22
CA ASN A 331 -10.08 4.00 4.89
C ASN A 331 -9.46 5.31 4.41
N GLU A 332 -8.13 5.32 4.32
CA GLU A 332 -7.35 6.53 4.10
C GLU A 332 -7.56 7.17 2.73
N ALA A 333 -7.69 6.36 1.67
CA ALA A 333 -7.92 6.88 0.33
C ALA A 333 -9.22 7.68 0.26
N TYR A 334 -10.30 7.16 0.86
CA TYR A 334 -11.60 7.83 0.92
C TYR A 334 -11.61 9.03 1.87
N ARG A 335 -11.00 8.91 3.07
CA ARG A 335 -10.92 10.02 4.02
C ARG A 335 -10.17 11.21 3.40
N ILE A 336 -9.04 10.94 2.74
CA ILE A 336 -8.23 11.97 2.09
C ILE A 336 -8.93 12.53 0.84
N SER A 337 -9.62 11.70 0.06
CA SER A 337 -10.37 12.19 -1.10
C SER A 337 -11.47 13.19 -0.71
N LYS A 338 -12.17 12.97 0.41
CA LYS A 338 -13.14 13.96 0.95
C LYS A 338 -12.51 15.31 1.26
N GLU A 339 -11.35 15.31 1.91
CA GLU A 339 -10.63 16.55 2.22
C GLU A 339 -10.18 17.29 0.95
N ILE A 340 -9.75 16.55 -0.07
CA ILE A 340 -9.38 17.12 -1.37
C ILE A 340 -10.59 17.69 -2.09
N ILE A 341 -11.69 16.94 -2.16
CA ILE A 341 -12.95 17.38 -2.78
C ILE A 341 -13.40 18.71 -2.17
N LYS A 342 -13.39 18.79 -0.83
CA LYS A 342 -13.71 20.02 -0.08
C LYS A 342 -12.73 21.15 -0.39
N LYS A 343 -11.42 20.90 -0.43
CA LYS A 343 -10.40 21.92 -0.67
C LYS A 343 -10.40 22.45 -2.11
N PHE A 344 -10.73 21.60 -3.09
CA PHE A 344 -10.67 21.92 -4.50
C PHE A 344 -12.04 22.27 -5.11
N ASN A 345 -13.13 22.23 -4.31
CA ASN A 345 -14.50 22.44 -4.78
C ASN A 345 -14.83 21.54 -5.99
N ILE A 346 -14.50 20.26 -5.88
CA ILE A 346 -14.78 19.26 -6.92
C ILE A 346 -16.25 18.83 -6.75
N HIS A 347 -17.08 19.10 -7.75
CA HIS A 347 -18.48 18.68 -7.79
C HIS A 347 -18.66 17.30 -8.44
#